data_AF-A0A4R3HTP0-F1
#
_entry.id   AF-A0A4R3HTP0-F1
#
_cell.length_a   1.000
_cell.length_b   1.000
_cell.length_c   1.000
_cell.angle_alpha   90.00
_cell.angle_beta   90.00
_cell.angle_gamma   90.00
#
_symmetry.space_group_name_H-M   'P 1'
#
loop_
_entity.id
_entity.type
_entity.pdbx_description
1 polymer ?
#
loop_
_entity_poly.entity_id
_entity_poly.type
_entity_poly.pdbx_seq_one_letter_code
_entity_poly.pdbx_strand_id
1 'polypeptide(L)'
;MARFCTQCAHPAAPDALFCEECGAPLRRTAPAASDAATEAASVPSASARRISKKGLVLASTAAALLVAAAAGAAWWLAPESATASTFARAVTAYYETNAKARDDLLCVSNLPYAKESLRIGQYDQRTRNWLDALANAGLYTATVEEQQSGWFSQKHYVYAVTETGKQAIRNNQLCLGDALVVQSASGFDQVHEHSGTKYAQANVKLALKEAAWLAKADKREDILQQAGKANLSANVPVMLADGKWKVPDDPTRIVRQMRLAQATVAASNTDSGGLLAAVKGMFTANPVIGKWSIEGSGEQMEFTSNAYIQNGETIPVNYVVNGDVVQVKPTGHGNGFQLKMSGKDVAVIENMVRLERVK
;
A
#
# COMPACT_ATOMS: atom_id res chain seq x y z
N MET A 1 6.90 36.82 -21.12
CA MET A 1 5.99 35.73 -21.54
C MET A 1 6.27 34.54 -20.66
N ALA A 2 5.27 34.02 -19.94
CA ALA A 2 5.45 32.84 -19.09
C ALA A 2 5.86 31.65 -19.97
N ARG A 3 6.96 30.98 -19.62
CA ARG A 3 7.38 29.75 -20.28
C ARG A 3 6.61 28.61 -19.64
N PHE A 4 6.13 27.68 -20.43
CA PHE A 4 5.47 26.47 -19.92
C PHE A 4 6.31 25.26 -20.28
N CYS A 5 6.40 24.30 -19.35
CA CYS A 5 7.03 23.02 -19.64
C CYS A 5 6.26 22.30 -20.76
N THR A 6 6.94 21.87 -21.81
CA THR A 6 6.30 21.16 -22.93
C THR A 6 5.88 19.72 -22.59
N GLN A 7 6.29 19.20 -21.42
CA GLN A 7 5.95 17.86 -20.97
C GLN A 7 4.78 17.85 -19.99
N CYS A 8 4.69 18.82 -19.06
CA CYS A 8 3.65 18.84 -18.03
C CYS A 8 2.80 20.12 -17.99
N ALA A 9 3.03 21.07 -18.90
CA ALA A 9 2.34 22.36 -19.00
C ALA A 9 2.43 23.27 -17.75
N HIS A 10 3.33 22.97 -16.81
CA HIS A 10 3.54 23.81 -15.63
C HIS A 10 4.28 25.11 -15.99
N PRO A 11 3.92 26.27 -15.41
CA PRO A 11 4.64 27.53 -15.61
C PRO A 11 6.06 27.43 -15.04
N ALA A 12 7.04 27.89 -15.80
CA ALA A 12 8.43 27.90 -15.39
C ALA A 12 8.93 29.33 -15.24
N ALA A 13 9.80 29.53 -14.24
CA ALA A 13 10.57 30.75 -14.09
C ALA A 13 11.38 31.02 -15.39
N PRO A 14 11.55 32.29 -15.80
CA PRO A 14 12.09 32.64 -17.12
C PRO A 14 13.53 32.13 -17.37
N ASP A 15 14.28 31.84 -16.31
CA ASP A 15 15.66 31.38 -16.26
C ASP A 15 15.82 29.91 -15.81
N ALA A 16 14.73 29.19 -15.51
CA ALA A 16 14.81 27.79 -15.10
C ALA A 16 15.39 26.90 -16.22
N LEU A 17 16.43 26.12 -15.89
CA LEU A 17 17.06 25.14 -16.78
C LEU A 17 16.25 23.83 -16.86
N PHE A 18 15.56 23.49 -15.79
CA PHE A 18 14.71 22.31 -15.63
C PHE A 18 13.35 22.72 -15.09
N CYS A 19 12.31 21.95 -15.40
CA CYS A 19 11.00 22.13 -14.81
C CYS A 19 11.02 21.65 -13.35
N GLU A 20 10.59 22.51 -12.42
CA GLU A 20 10.56 22.20 -10.99
C GLU A 20 9.59 21.05 -10.66
N GLU A 21 8.53 20.90 -11.46
CA GLU A 21 7.48 19.90 -11.22
C GLU A 21 7.83 18.51 -11.76
N CYS A 22 8.51 18.43 -12.91
CA CYS A 22 8.75 17.14 -13.59
C CYS A 22 10.23 16.85 -13.92
N GLY A 23 11.14 17.78 -13.61
CA GLY A 23 12.57 17.64 -13.87
C GLY A 23 12.99 17.72 -15.35
N ALA A 24 12.04 17.92 -16.28
CA ALA A 24 12.36 17.96 -17.71
C ALA A 24 13.17 19.23 -18.08
N PRO A 25 14.22 19.12 -18.92
CA PRO A 25 15.02 20.26 -19.33
C PRO A 25 14.22 21.25 -20.18
N LEU A 26 14.23 22.52 -19.79
CA LEU A 26 13.51 23.61 -20.46
C LEU A 26 14.35 24.29 -21.56
N ARG A 27 15.67 24.07 -21.56
CA ARG A 27 16.58 24.51 -22.63
C ARG A 27 17.25 23.32 -23.30
N ARG A 28 17.10 23.21 -24.63
CA ARG A 28 18.09 22.51 -25.47
C ARG A 28 19.26 23.45 -25.70
N THR A 29 20.26 23.41 -24.83
CA THR A 29 21.57 23.99 -25.14
C THR A 29 22.29 23.00 -26.04
N ALA A 30 22.47 23.36 -27.31
CA ALA A 30 23.45 22.72 -28.16
C ALA A 30 24.84 22.90 -27.51
N PRO A 31 25.70 21.86 -27.43
CA PRO A 31 27.02 22.03 -26.87
C PRO A 31 27.83 22.95 -27.79
N ALA A 32 28.26 24.09 -27.24
CA ALA A 32 29.30 24.91 -27.84
C ALA A 32 30.60 24.10 -27.76
N ALA A 33 31.17 23.79 -28.92
CA ALA A 33 32.51 23.25 -29.02
C ALA A 33 33.50 24.24 -28.40
N SER A 34 34.37 23.72 -27.54
CA SER A 34 35.50 24.46 -26.97
C SER A 34 36.55 24.63 -28.06
N ASP A 35 36.68 25.85 -28.58
CA ASP A 35 37.81 26.24 -29.43
C ASP A 35 39.04 26.45 -28.53
N ALA A 36 39.93 25.45 -28.51
CA ALA A 36 41.34 25.65 -28.19
C ALA A 36 42.09 25.66 -29.53
N ALA A 37 42.48 26.84 -30.01
CA ALA A 37 43.31 27.02 -31.19
C ALA A 37 44.64 27.66 -30.78
N THR A 38 45.67 26.82 -30.65
CA THR A 38 47.08 27.22 -30.74
C THR A 38 47.48 27.21 -32.22
N GLU A 39 47.76 28.42 -32.70
CA GLU A 39 48.77 28.85 -33.68
C GLU A 39 49.37 27.88 -34.74
N ALA A 40 49.27 28.35 -36.00
CA ALA A 40 50.19 28.28 -37.15
C ALA A 40 50.44 26.96 -37.91
N ALA A 41 50.00 26.92 -39.19
CA ALA A 41 50.86 27.17 -40.37
C ALA A 41 50.50 26.32 -41.61
N SER A 42 50.31 27.05 -42.73
CA SER A 42 50.60 26.70 -44.13
C SER A 42 50.03 25.43 -44.79
N VAL A 43 49.25 25.71 -45.85
CA VAL A 43 48.79 24.83 -46.94
C VAL A 43 49.99 24.18 -47.68
N PRO A 44 49.79 23.02 -48.36
CA PRO A 44 49.40 23.11 -49.76
C PRO A 44 48.24 22.20 -50.17
N SER A 45 47.61 22.68 -51.24
CA SER A 45 46.38 22.21 -51.87
C SER A 45 46.49 20.80 -52.44
N ALA A 46 45.47 19.97 -52.20
CA ALA A 46 45.22 18.74 -52.95
C ALA A 46 43.73 18.65 -53.34
N SER A 47 43.50 18.72 -54.64
CA SER A 47 42.26 18.60 -55.42
C SER A 47 41.03 17.99 -54.72
N ALA A 48 40.07 18.88 -54.40
CA ALA A 48 38.70 18.50 -54.10
C ALA A 48 38.01 17.93 -55.36
N ARG A 49 37.88 16.61 -55.42
CA ARG A 49 36.95 15.93 -56.33
C ARG A 49 35.54 16.36 -55.91
N ARG A 50 34.85 17.13 -56.77
CA ARG A 50 33.52 17.69 -56.48
C ARG A 50 32.50 16.57 -56.25
N ILE A 51 32.28 16.21 -55.00
CA ILE A 51 31.13 15.40 -54.59
C ILE A 51 29.91 16.31 -54.67
N SER A 52 28.94 15.94 -55.50
CA SER A 52 27.76 16.76 -55.75
C SER A 52 26.94 16.91 -54.45
N LYS A 53 26.49 18.14 -54.19
CA LYS A 53 25.70 18.54 -53.01
C LYS A 53 24.38 17.77 -52.83
N LYS A 54 23.98 16.92 -53.79
CA LYS A 54 22.77 16.08 -53.72
C LYS A 54 23.00 14.74 -53.00
N GLY A 55 24.24 14.24 -52.91
CA GLY A 55 24.54 12.98 -52.22
C GLY A 55 24.62 13.08 -50.70
N LEU A 56 24.95 14.27 -50.17
CA LEU A 56 25.12 14.49 -48.73
C LEU A 56 23.78 14.67 -47.98
N VAL A 57 22.74 15.13 -48.69
CA VAL A 57 21.40 15.39 -48.10
C VAL A 57 20.57 14.09 -47.96
N LEU A 58 20.82 13.10 -48.81
CA LEU A 58 20.16 11.78 -48.74
C LEU A 58 20.76 10.90 -47.63
N ALA A 59 22.07 11.02 -47.35
CA ALA A 59 22.71 10.29 -46.26
C ALA A 59 22.31 10.82 -44.87
N SER A 60 22.08 12.13 -44.72
CA SER A 60 21.69 12.74 -43.45
C SER A 60 20.22 12.48 -43.07
N THR A 61 19.31 12.42 -44.05
CA THR A 61 17.90 12.09 -43.80
C THR A 61 17.70 10.62 -43.46
N ALA A 62 18.41 9.71 -44.12
CA ALA A 62 18.39 8.28 -43.76
C ALA A 62 18.95 8.04 -42.35
N ALA A 63 20.04 8.71 -41.98
CA ALA A 63 20.61 8.62 -40.64
C ALA A 63 19.68 9.23 -39.57
N ALA A 64 19.04 10.37 -39.84
CA ALA A 64 18.08 10.98 -38.92
C ALA A 64 16.81 10.13 -38.73
N LEU A 65 16.31 9.49 -39.78
CA LEU A 65 15.19 8.55 -39.70
C LEU A 65 15.57 7.27 -38.96
N LEU A 66 16.79 6.76 -39.14
CA LEU A 66 17.31 5.62 -38.36
C LEU A 66 17.47 5.96 -36.87
N VAL A 67 17.94 7.16 -36.53
CA VAL A 67 18.06 7.61 -35.14
C VAL A 67 16.67 7.84 -34.53
N ALA A 68 15.72 8.41 -35.27
CA ALA A 68 14.35 8.60 -34.81
C ALA A 68 13.61 7.26 -34.63
N ALA A 69 13.80 6.31 -35.54
CA ALA A 69 13.25 4.96 -35.43
C ALA A 69 13.89 4.18 -34.28
N ALA A 70 15.21 4.29 -34.08
CA ALA A 70 15.92 3.68 -32.96
C ALA A 70 15.51 4.30 -31.61
N ALA A 71 15.32 5.61 -31.54
CA ALA A 71 14.82 6.29 -30.34
C ALA A 71 13.36 5.92 -30.03
N GLY A 72 12.51 5.79 -31.06
CA GLY A 72 11.14 5.30 -30.92
C GLY A 72 11.08 3.84 -30.45
N ALA A 73 11.94 2.99 -30.98
CA ALA A 73 12.06 1.59 -30.56
C ALA A 73 12.60 1.45 -29.13
N ALA A 74 13.58 2.28 -28.74
CA ALA A 74 14.13 2.29 -27.38
C ALA A 74 13.11 2.78 -26.34
N TRP A 75 12.24 3.73 -26.69
CA TRP A 75 11.17 4.20 -25.80
C TRP A 75 10.05 3.17 -25.63
N TRP A 76 9.78 2.33 -26.65
CA TRP A 76 8.85 1.19 -26.53
C TRP A 76 9.40 0.09 -25.61
N LEU A 77 10.71 -0.12 -25.61
CA LEU A 77 11.40 -1.14 -24.81
C LEU A 77 11.80 -0.65 -23.41
N ALA A 78 11.57 0.62 -23.09
CA ALA A 78 11.91 1.18 -21.79
C ALA A 78 11.02 0.58 -20.69
N PRO A 79 11.60 0.25 -19.52
CA PRO A 79 10.81 -0.18 -18.38
C PRO A 79 9.81 0.90 -17.98
N GLU A 80 8.62 0.46 -17.61
CA GLU A 80 7.52 1.31 -17.24
C GLU A 80 7.85 2.20 -16.04
N SER A 81 7.54 3.50 -16.14
CA SER A 81 7.73 4.45 -15.05
C SER A 81 6.74 4.21 -13.92
N ALA A 82 7.18 4.45 -12.69
CA ALA A 82 6.30 4.42 -11.52
C ALA A 82 5.40 5.66 -11.52
N THR A 83 4.11 5.47 -11.71
CA THR A 83 3.11 6.54 -11.67
C THR A 83 1.82 6.00 -11.05
N ALA A 84 0.91 6.89 -10.68
CA ALA A 84 -0.41 6.51 -10.17
C ALA A 84 -1.16 5.57 -11.14
N SER A 85 -1.09 5.82 -12.46
CA SER A 85 -1.82 5.01 -13.45
C SER A 85 -1.22 3.62 -13.63
N THR A 86 0.11 3.49 -13.60
CA THR A 86 0.79 2.20 -13.77
C THR A 86 0.58 1.32 -12.53
N PHE A 87 0.59 1.90 -11.34
CA PHE A 87 0.27 1.20 -10.09
C PHE A 87 -1.21 0.81 -10.01
N ALA A 88 -2.13 1.71 -10.36
CA ALA A 88 -3.56 1.40 -10.39
C ALA A 88 -3.87 0.25 -11.36
N ARG A 89 -3.24 0.24 -12.54
CA ARG A 89 -3.34 -0.86 -13.51
C ARG A 89 -2.80 -2.18 -12.96
N ALA A 90 -1.64 -2.16 -12.31
CA ALA A 90 -1.04 -3.34 -11.70
C ALA A 90 -1.94 -3.95 -10.61
N VAL A 91 -2.49 -3.11 -9.73
CA VAL A 91 -3.39 -3.53 -8.65
C VAL A 91 -4.74 -4.00 -9.19
N THR A 92 -5.28 -3.35 -10.23
CA THR A 92 -6.51 -3.80 -10.90
C THR A 92 -6.33 -5.20 -11.48
N ALA A 93 -5.27 -5.42 -12.25
CA ALA A 93 -4.96 -6.73 -12.84
C ALA A 93 -4.78 -7.83 -11.78
N TYR A 94 -4.20 -7.49 -10.62
CA TYR A 94 -4.08 -8.40 -9.50
C TYR A 94 -5.44 -8.85 -8.95
N TYR A 95 -6.35 -7.91 -8.65
CA TYR A 95 -7.68 -8.28 -8.15
C TYR A 95 -8.57 -8.95 -9.21
N GLU A 96 -8.33 -8.70 -10.50
CA GLU A 96 -9.04 -9.41 -11.57
C GLU A 96 -8.66 -10.90 -11.64
N THR A 97 -7.37 -11.20 -11.42
CA THR A 97 -6.81 -12.55 -11.56
C THR A 97 -6.80 -13.32 -10.24
N ASN A 98 -6.71 -12.64 -9.09
CA ASN A 98 -6.69 -13.25 -7.77
C ASN A 98 -8.07 -13.16 -7.09
N ALA A 99 -8.90 -14.17 -7.37
CA ALA A 99 -10.27 -14.23 -6.84
C ALA A 99 -10.33 -14.17 -5.32
N LYS A 100 -9.40 -14.83 -4.61
CA LYS A 100 -9.37 -14.81 -3.15
C LYS A 100 -9.09 -13.41 -2.61
N ALA A 101 -8.03 -12.75 -3.08
CA ALA A 101 -7.67 -11.42 -2.60
C ALA A 101 -8.77 -10.38 -2.91
N ARG A 102 -9.44 -10.54 -4.05
CA ARG A 102 -10.60 -9.72 -4.43
C ARG A 102 -11.79 -9.99 -3.52
N ASP A 103 -12.16 -11.25 -3.31
CA ASP A 103 -13.35 -11.64 -2.54
C ASP A 103 -13.18 -11.31 -1.04
N ASP A 104 -11.96 -11.35 -0.50
CA ASP A 104 -11.66 -10.89 0.87
C ASP A 104 -12.04 -9.39 1.07
N LEU A 105 -11.98 -8.58 0.00
CA LEU A 105 -12.42 -7.19 -0.01
C LEU A 105 -13.89 -7.02 -0.37
N LEU A 106 -14.41 -7.76 -1.36
CA LEU A 106 -15.79 -7.63 -1.84
C LEU A 106 -16.84 -8.25 -0.92
N CYS A 107 -16.47 -9.28 -0.18
CA CYS A 107 -17.41 -10.16 0.50
C CYS A 107 -17.20 -10.17 2.01
N VAL A 108 -18.22 -10.63 2.74
CA VAL A 108 -18.20 -10.82 4.19
C VAL A 108 -18.48 -12.27 4.56
N SER A 109 -17.77 -12.77 5.56
CA SER A 109 -17.81 -14.16 6.03
C SER A 109 -18.22 -14.28 7.50
N ASN A 110 -18.94 -13.28 8.02
CA ASN A 110 -19.37 -13.22 9.42
C ASN A 110 -20.51 -14.21 9.77
N LEU A 111 -21.17 -14.79 8.76
CA LEU A 111 -22.25 -15.78 8.93
C LEU A 111 -22.10 -16.90 7.90
N PRO A 112 -22.68 -18.09 8.16
CA PRO A 112 -22.68 -19.20 7.21
C PRO A 112 -23.72 -18.97 6.10
N TYR A 113 -23.49 -17.97 5.25
CA TYR A 113 -24.45 -17.49 4.25
C TYR A 113 -24.94 -18.55 3.25
N ALA A 114 -24.15 -19.60 3.00
CA ALA A 114 -24.53 -20.68 2.09
C ALA A 114 -25.59 -21.63 2.65
N LYS A 115 -25.98 -21.52 3.92
CA LYS A 115 -27.09 -22.31 4.47
C LYS A 115 -28.42 -21.82 3.89
N GLU A 116 -29.30 -22.76 3.56
CA GLU A 116 -30.64 -22.45 3.06
C GLU A 116 -31.48 -21.62 4.05
N SER A 117 -31.28 -21.86 5.35
CA SER A 117 -31.88 -21.09 6.41
C SER A 117 -30.91 -20.81 7.56
N LEU A 118 -31.05 -19.62 8.13
CA LEU A 118 -30.36 -19.18 9.34
C LEU A 118 -31.38 -19.05 10.47
N ARG A 119 -31.10 -19.68 11.60
CA ARG A 119 -31.92 -19.62 12.81
C ARG A 119 -31.19 -18.82 13.85
N ILE A 120 -31.74 -17.68 14.23
CA ILE A 120 -31.13 -16.75 15.17
C ILE A 120 -31.95 -16.72 16.46
N GLY A 121 -31.27 -16.82 17.61
CA GLY A 121 -31.94 -16.73 18.91
C GLY A 121 -32.45 -15.30 19.17
N GLN A 122 -33.51 -15.18 19.96
CA GLN A 122 -34.13 -13.88 20.26
C GLN A 122 -33.19 -12.81 20.85
N TYR A 123 -32.13 -13.23 21.55
CA TYR A 123 -31.19 -12.33 22.23
C TYR A 123 -30.04 -11.85 21.34
N ASP A 124 -29.85 -12.42 20.13
CA ASP A 124 -28.79 -11.97 19.21
C ASP A 124 -29.30 -10.82 18.33
N GLN A 125 -29.50 -9.67 18.96
CA GLN A 125 -30.04 -8.48 18.30
C GLN A 125 -29.12 -7.98 17.16
N ARG A 126 -27.80 -8.14 17.30
CA ARG A 126 -26.83 -7.69 16.29
C ARG A 126 -26.99 -8.49 15.00
N THR A 127 -26.99 -9.83 15.09
CA THR A 127 -27.18 -10.69 13.92
C THR A 127 -28.57 -10.55 13.33
N ARG A 128 -29.60 -10.36 14.17
CA ARG A 128 -30.96 -10.07 13.70
C ARG A 128 -31.05 -8.77 12.91
N ASN A 129 -30.53 -7.66 13.45
CA ASN A 129 -30.54 -6.36 12.76
C ASN A 129 -29.84 -6.44 11.40
N TRP A 130 -28.73 -7.19 11.33
CA TRP A 130 -28.02 -7.44 10.09
C TRP A 130 -28.89 -8.23 9.10
N LEU A 131 -29.46 -9.37 9.51
CA LEU A 131 -30.31 -10.20 8.64
C LEU A 131 -31.62 -9.52 8.25
N ASP A 132 -32.22 -8.71 9.12
CA ASP A 132 -33.40 -7.90 8.82
C ASP A 132 -33.07 -6.86 7.73
N ALA A 133 -31.88 -6.24 7.77
CA ALA A 133 -31.41 -5.35 6.71
C ALA A 133 -31.23 -6.10 5.37
N LEU A 134 -30.68 -7.32 5.41
CA LEU A 134 -30.55 -8.17 4.20
C LEU A 134 -31.92 -8.66 3.68
N ALA A 135 -32.86 -8.97 4.57
CA ALA A 135 -34.23 -9.36 4.20
C ALA A 135 -34.98 -8.20 3.54
N ASN A 136 -34.86 -6.98 4.08
CA ASN A 136 -35.41 -5.77 3.45
C ASN A 136 -34.77 -5.49 2.08
N ALA A 137 -33.49 -5.85 1.90
CA ALA A 137 -32.82 -5.79 0.61
C ALA A 137 -33.17 -6.96 -0.33
N GLY A 138 -34.07 -7.87 0.08
CA GLY A 138 -34.56 -8.99 -0.72
C GLY A 138 -33.63 -10.20 -0.81
N LEU A 139 -32.55 -10.26 -0.02
CA LEU A 139 -31.61 -11.39 0.01
C LEU A 139 -32.12 -12.56 0.86
N TYR A 140 -32.97 -12.26 1.85
CA TYR A 140 -33.62 -13.22 2.73
C TYR A 140 -35.13 -13.00 2.74
N THR A 141 -35.89 -14.03 3.07
CA THR A 141 -37.32 -13.89 3.34
C THR A 141 -37.55 -13.03 4.59
N ALA A 142 -38.71 -12.40 4.68
CA ALA A 142 -39.16 -11.76 5.90
C ALA A 142 -39.10 -12.75 7.07
N THR A 143 -38.73 -12.24 8.23
CA THR A 143 -38.42 -13.05 9.40
C THR A 143 -39.65 -13.79 9.91
N VAL A 144 -39.55 -15.11 10.05
CA VAL A 144 -40.61 -15.93 10.66
C VAL A 144 -40.23 -16.20 12.11
N GLU A 145 -41.09 -15.80 13.06
CA GLU A 145 -40.96 -16.20 14.47
C GLU A 145 -41.40 -17.66 14.60
N GLU A 146 -40.46 -18.56 14.85
CA GLU A 146 -40.74 -19.93 15.25
C GLU A 146 -40.61 -20.05 16.77
N GLN A 147 -41.68 -20.53 17.41
CA GLN A 147 -41.65 -20.91 18.81
C GLN A 147 -41.33 -22.41 18.88
N GLN A 148 -40.17 -22.76 19.44
CA GLN A 148 -39.85 -24.17 19.64
C GLN A 148 -40.74 -24.73 20.76
N SER A 149 -41.49 -25.80 20.47
CA SER A 149 -42.36 -26.45 21.44
C SER A 149 -41.53 -27.19 22.51
N GLY A 150 -41.62 -26.77 23.76
CA GLY A 150 -40.94 -27.40 24.90
C GLY A 150 -41.11 -26.58 26.19
N TRP A 151 -40.74 -27.16 27.34
CA TRP A 151 -40.84 -26.53 28.68
C TRP A 151 -40.13 -25.16 28.74
N PHE A 152 -39.08 -24.96 27.93
CA PHE A 152 -38.40 -23.68 27.76
C PHE A 152 -38.58 -23.19 26.32
N SER A 153 -39.74 -22.64 25.99
CA SER A 153 -39.98 -22.11 24.64
C SER A 153 -39.09 -20.88 24.42
N GLN A 154 -38.05 -21.02 23.60
CA GLN A 154 -37.26 -19.90 23.10
C GLN A 154 -37.80 -19.49 21.73
N LYS A 155 -37.95 -18.19 21.50
CA LYS A 155 -38.27 -17.68 20.17
C LYS A 155 -37.02 -17.72 19.30
N HIS A 156 -37.16 -18.29 18.12
CA HIS A 156 -36.16 -18.24 17.07
C HIS A 156 -36.68 -17.45 15.88
N TYR A 157 -35.79 -16.68 15.28
CA TYR A 157 -36.03 -15.94 14.06
C TYR A 157 -35.40 -16.71 12.90
N VAL A 158 -36.23 -17.13 11.95
CA VAL A 158 -35.78 -17.91 10.80
C VAL A 158 -35.74 -17.03 9.55
N TYR A 159 -34.58 -17.02 8.90
CA TYR A 159 -34.32 -16.31 7.65
C TYR A 159 -33.97 -17.33 6.58
N ALA A 160 -34.82 -17.47 5.55
CA ALA A 160 -34.52 -18.32 4.41
C ALA A 160 -33.89 -17.51 3.28
N VAL A 161 -32.85 -18.04 2.64
CA VAL A 161 -32.17 -17.35 1.54
C VAL A 161 -33.07 -17.30 0.29
N THR A 162 -33.19 -16.14 -0.34
CA THR A 162 -33.93 -15.99 -1.61
C THR A 162 -33.04 -16.36 -2.81
N GLU A 163 -33.62 -16.44 -4.01
CA GLU A 163 -32.82 -16.62 -5.24
C GLU A 163 -31.84 -15.44 -5.46
N THR A 164 -32.27 -14.21 -5.18
CA THR A 164 -31.38 -13.03 -5.17
C THR A 164 -30.26 -13.19 -4.14
N GLY A 165 -30.59 -13.71 -2.95
CA GLY A 165 -29.62 -14.05 -1.91
C GLY A 165 -28.56 -15.03 -2.39
N LYS A 166 -28.98 -16.13 -3.03
CA LYS A 166 -28.07 -17.14 -3.58
C LYS A 166 -27.13 -16.54 -4.63
N GLN A 167 -27.63 -15.66 -5.50
CA GLN A 167 -26.80 -14.98 -6.50
C GLN A 167 -25.77 -14.02 -5.88
N ALA A 168 -26.07 -13.44 -4.73
CA ALA A 168 -25.16 -12.58 -4.00
C ALA A 168 -24.09 -13.34 -3.19
N ILE A 169 -24.19 -14.67 -3.08
CA ILE A 169 -23.26 -15.50 -2.32
C ILE A 169 -22.21 -16.10 -3.25
N ARG A 170 -20.93 -15.91 -2.91
CA ARG A 170 -19.79 -16.59 -3.56
C ARG A 170 -18.90 -17.21 -2.50
N ASN A 171 -18.49 -18.46 -2.69
CA ASN A 171 -17.58 -19.15 -1.76
C ASN A 171 -18.04 -19.11 -0.28
N ASN A 172 -19.33 -19.29 -0.03
CA ASN A 172 -19.96 -19.16 1.30
C ASN A 172 -19.91 -17.76 1.94
N GLN A 173 -19.57 -16.73 1.18
CA GLN A 173 -19.50 -15.34 1.63
C GLN A 173 -20.57 -14.51 0.93
N LEU A 174 -21.15 -13.53 1.64
CA LEU A 174 -22.05 -12.56 1.02
C LEU A 174 -21.23 -11.46 0.36
N CYS A 175 -21.41 -11.26 -0.94
CA CYS A 175 -20.67 -10.27 -1.71
C CYS A 175 -21.48 -8.99 -1.91
N LEU A 176 -20.89 -7.86 -1.55
CA LEU A 176 -21.49 -6.52 -1.65
C LEU A 176 -21.24 -5.88 -3.03
N GLY A 177 -20.32 -6.46 -3.81
CA GLY A 177 -19.95 -5.95 -5.12
C GLY A 177 -19.49 -7.02 -6.09
N ASP A 178 -19.53 -6.66 -7.37
CA ASP A 178 -19.11 -7.49 -8.49
C ASP A 178 -17.64 -7.32 -8.84
N ALA A 179 -17.11 -6.11 -8.61
CA ALA A 179 -15.73 -5.77 -8.93
C ALA A 179 -15.19 -4.68 -8.00
N LEU A 180 -13.87 -4.57 -7.95
CA LEU A 180 -13.16 -3.47 -7.31
C LEU A 180 -12.71 -2.48 -8.38
N VAL A 181 -12.83 -1.19 -8.08
CA VAL A 181 -12.34 -0.10 -8.93
C VAL A 181 -11.31 0.69 -8.14
N VAL A 182 -10.10 0.84 -8.67
CA VAL A 182 -9.08 1.70 -8.06
C VAL A 182 -9.45 3.16 -8.34
N GLN A 183 -9.75 3.93 -7.30
CA GLN A 183 -10.04 5.36 -7.40
C GLN A 183 -8.76 6.20 -7.45
N SER A 184 -7.77 5.82 -6.63
CA SER A 184 -6.47 6.47 -6.60
C SER A 184 -5.39 5.50 -6.14
N ALA A 185 -4.15 5.78 -6.55
CA ALA A 185 -2.96 5.05 -6.14
C ALA A 185 -1.85 6.05 -5.79
N SER A 186 -1.13 5.79 -4.70
CA SER A 186 0.04 6.55 -4.26
C SER A 186 1.18 5.61 -3.79
N GLY A 187 2.32 6.17 -3.41
CA GLY A 187 3.53 5.41 -3.05
C GLY A 187 4.46 5.12 -4.23
N PHE A 188 4.16 5.69 -5.41
CA PHE A 188 5.02 5.62 -6.60
C PHE A 188 6.27 6.52 -6.50
N ASP A 189 6.30 7.44 -5.53
CA ASP A 189 7.43 8.25 -5.13
C ASP A 189 8.44 7.47 -4.25
N GLN A 190 8.02 6.34 -3.66
CA GLN A 190 8.81 5.51 -2.75
C GLN A 190 9.25 4.20 -3.42
N VAL A 191 9.92 4.32 -4.57
CA VAL A 191 10.50 3.17 -5.27
C VAL A 191 11.85 2.83 -4.67
N HIS A 192 11.99 1.60 -4.22
CA HIS A 192 13.24 1.03 -3.73
C HIS A 192 13.79 0.04 -4.76
N GLU A 193 15.12 -0.10 -4.81
CA GLU A 193 15.78 -1.09 -5.66
C GLU A 193 16.59 -2.06 -4.78
N HIS A 194 16.41 -3.36 -5.01
CA HIS A 194 17.18 -4.40 -4.34
C HIS A 194 17.51 -5.52 -5.34
N SER A 195 18.79 -5.88 -5.45
CA SER A 195 19.28 -6.88 -6.40
C SER A 195 18.82 -6.63 -7.85
N GLY A 196 18.83 -5.36 -8.29
CA GLY A 196 18.44 -4.95 -9.64
C GLY A 196 16.92 -5.00 -9.92
N THR A 197 16.10 -5.32 -8.92
CA THR A 197 14.64 -5.30 -9.03
C THR A 197 14.08 -4.11 -8.26
N LYS A 198 13.15 -3.38 -8.88
CA LYS A 198 12.47 -2.24 -8.27
C LYS A 198 11.17 -2.67 -7.61
N TYR A 199 10.91 -2.14 -6.41
CA TYR A 199 9.76 -2.45 -5.58
C TYR A 199 9.16 -1.18 -4.98
N ALA A 200 7.86 -1.17 -4.73
CA ALA A 200 7.18 -0.09 -4.01
C ALA A 200 5.96 -0.62 -3.24
N GLN A 201 5.42 0.20 -2.34
CA GLN A 201 4.15 -0.05 -1.66
C GLN A 201 3.07 0.85 -2.26
N ALA A 202 2.13 0.25 -3.00
CA ALA A 202 1.02 0.98 -3.59
C ALA A 202 -0.11 1.13 -2.56
N ASN A 203 -0.31 2.36 -2.08
CA ASN A 203 -1.47 2.69 -1.27
C ASN A 203 -2.63 3.05 -2.20
N VAL A 204 -3.68 2.22 -2.22
CA VAL A 204 -4.83 2.41 -3.10
C VAL A 204 -6.10 2.71 -2.33
N LYS A 205 -6.89 3.64 -2.85
CA LYS A 205 -8.30 3.79 -2.48
C LYS A 205 -9.14 3.01 -3.47
N LEU A 206 -10.04 2.18 -2.96
CA LEU A 206 -10.86 1.28 -3.74
C LEU A 206 -12.34 1.65 -3.59
N ALA A 207 -13.08 1.52 -4.69
CA ALA A 207 -14.53 1.54 -4.69
C ALA A 207 -15.07 0.17 -5.06
N LEU A 208 -16.22 -0.16 -4.47
CA LEU A 208 -17.02 -1.30 -4.90
C LEU A 208 -17.79 -0.90 -6.16
N LYS A 209 -17.71 -1.73 -7.20
CA LYS A 209 -18.81 -1.81 -8.14
C LYS A 209 -19.90 -2.62 -7.47
N GLU A 210 -20.84 -1.93 -6.86
CA GLU A 210 -21.87 -2.52 -6.02
C GLU A 210 -22.75 -3.51 -6.78
N ALA A 211 -23.15 -4.56 -6.07
CA ALA A 211 -24.12 -5.51 -6.57
C ALA A 211 -25.49 -4.83 -6.70
N ALA A 212 -26.28 -5.26 -7.68
CA ALA A 212 -27.57 -4.64 -7.99
C ALA A 212 -28.56 -4.63 -6.81
N TRP A 213 -28.45 -5.59 -5.88
CA TRP A 213 -29.28 -5.64 -4.67
C TRP A 213 -28.92 -4.51 -3.69
N LEU A 214 -27.63 -4.21 -3.55
CA LEU A 214 -27.12 -3.24 -2.58
C LEU A 214 -27.45 -1.81 -3.03
N ALA A 215 -27.34 -1.55 -4.33
CA ALA A 215 -27.68 -0.26 -4.92
C ALA A 215 -29.17 0.14 -4.72
N LYS A 216 -30.04 -0.83 -4.39
CA LYS A 216 -31.48 -0.62 -4.16
C LYS A 216 -31.89 -0.75 -2.69
N ALA A 217 -30.95 -0.99 -1.79
CA ALA A 217 -31.26 -1.19 -0.38
C ALA A 217 -31.47 0.15 0.35
N ASP A 218 -32.59 0.28 1.06
CA ASP A 218 -32.94 1.51 1.82
C ASP A 218 -31.93 1.88 2.93
N LYS A 219 -31.09 0.93 3.34
CA LYS A 219 -30.03 1.11 4.35
C LYS A 219 -28.65 0.76 3.81
N ARG A 220 -28.39 1.09 2.55
CA ARG A 220 -27.14 0.82 1.83
C ARG A 220 -25.89 1.21 2.65
N GLU A 221 -25.85 2.43 3.17
CA GLU A 221 -24.70 2.95 3.92
C GLU A 221 -24.47 2.16 5.22
N ASP A 222 -25.53 1.85 5.96
CA ASP A 222 -25.45 1.04 7.19
C ASP A 222 -24.92 -0.38 6.88
N ILE A 223 -25.35 -0.97 5.77
CA ILE A 223 -24.88 -2.29 5.33
C ILE A 223 -23.39 -2.24 5.01
N LEU A 224 -22.95 -1.25 4.24
CA LEU A 224 -21.54 -1.03 3.92
C LEU A 224 -20.69 -0.79 5.18
N GLN A 225 -21.21 -0.03 6.15
CA GLN A 225 -20.51 0.26 7.39
C GLN A 225 -20.40 -0.97 8.30
N GLN A 226 -21.50 -1.70 8.50
CA GLN A 226 -21.51 -2.93 9.30
C GLN A 226 -20.65 -4.03 8.69
N ALA A 227 -20.55 -4.08 7.35
CA ALA A 227 -19.67 -4.97 6.62
C ALA A 227 -18.19 -4.56 6.67
N GLY A 228 -17.87 -3.37 7.17
CA GLY A 228 -16.51 -2.80 7.15
C GLY A 228 -16.02 -2.46 5.74
N LYS A 229 -16.93 -2.13 4.82
CA LYS A 229 -16.65 -1.91 3.39
C LYS A 229 -16.95 -0.49 2.90
N ALA A 230 -17.28 0.45 3.79
CA ALA A 230 -17.60 1.84 3.43
C ALA A 230 -16.39 2.63 2.90
N ASN A 231 -15.18 2.36 3.40
CA ASN A 231 -13.95 3.06 3.01
C ASN A 231 -12.84 2.04 2.74
N LEU A 232 -12.85 1.46 1.54
CA LEU A 232 -11.85 0.46 1.18
C LEU A 232 -10.53 1.12 0.82
N SER A 233 -9.49 0.71 1.51
CA SER A 233 -8.11 0.99 1.15
C SER A 233 -7.29 -0.29 1.25
N ALA A 234 -6.25 -0.38 0.43
CA ALA A 234 -5.30 -1.47 0.50
C ALA A 234 -3.88 -0.94 0.32
N ASN A 235 -2.95 -1.57 1.03
CA ASN A 235 -1.53 -1.36 0.81
C ASN A 235 -0.97 -2.62 0.13
N VAL A 236 -0.62 -2.49 -1.15
CA VAL A 236 -0.30 -3.62 -2.02
C VAL A 236 1.15 -3.49 -2.48
N PRO A 237 2.03 -4.48 -2.23
CA PRO A 237 3.38 -4.45 -2.76
C PRO A 237 3.34 -4.61 -4.27
N VAL A 238 4.13 -3.80 -4.97
CA VAL A 238 4.32 -3.90 -6.42
C VAL A 238 5.81 -4.07 -6.73
N MET A 239 6.10 -4.81 -7.80
CA MET A 239 7.45 -4.98 -8.33
C MET A 239 7.47 -4.67 -9.82
N LEU A 240 8.60 -4.16 -10.31
CA LEU A 240 8.85 -4.02 -11.73
C LEU A 240 9.39 -5.34 -12.27
N ALA A 241 8.56 -6.07 -13.01
CA ALA A 241 8.89 -7.36 -13.61
C ALA A 241 8.53 -7.35 -15.11
N ASP A 242 9.45 -7.83 -15.95
CA ASP A 242 9.33 -7.79 -17.42
C ASP A 242 9.05 -6.39 -17.96
N GLY A 243 9.69 -5.38 -17.35
CA GLY A 243 9.51 -3.97 -17.70
C GLY A 243 8.14 -3.39 -17.33
N LYS A 244 7.29 -4.10 -16.57
CA LYS A 244 5.97 -3.60 -16.13
C LYS A 244 5.80 -3.71 -14.62
N TRP A 245 5.10 -2.75 -14.03
CA TRP A 245 4.69 -2.86 -12.63
C TRP A 245 3.61 -3.93 -12.50
N LYS A 246 3.81 -4.85 -11.55
CA LYS A 246 2.93 -5.97 -11.25
C LYS A 246 2.85 -6.19 -9.75
N VAL A 247 1.72 -6.68 -9.26
CA VAL A 247 1.64 -7.25 -7.90
C VAL A 247 2.21 -8.68 -7.97
N PRO A 248 3.07 -9.08 -7.03
CA PRO A 248 3.60 -10.46 -6.98
C PRO A 248 2.49 -11.47 -6.69
N ASP A 249 2.65 -12.70 -7.19
CA ASP A 249 1.76 -13.82 -6.81
C ASP A 249 1.83 -14.12 -5.30
N ASP A 250 3.02 -13.97 -4.71
CA ASP A 250 3.25 -13.98 -3.27
C ASP A 250 3.69 -12.60 -2.77
N PRO A 251 2.74 -11.71 -2.43
CA PRO A 251 3.05 -10.37 -1.95
C PRO A 251 3.78 -10.39 -0.60
N THR A 252 3.63 -11.45 0.21
CA THR A 252 4.24 -11.54 1.54
C THR A 252 5.76 -11.66 1.45
N ARG A 253 6.26 -12.39 0.44
CA ARG A 253 7.69 -12.52 0.16
C ARG A 253 8.32 -11.17 -0.15
N ILE A 254 7.64 -10.34 -0.94
CA ILE A 254 8.15 -9.01 -1.30
C ILE A 254 8.13 -8.08 -0.10
N VAL A 255 7.06 -8.07 0.71
CA VAL A 255 7.05 -7.30 1.96
C VAL A 255 8.24 -7.68 2.86
N ARG A 256 8.57 -8.98 2.95
CA ARG A 256 9.75 -9.45 3.69
C ARG A 256 11.05 -8.93 3.10
N GLN A 257 11.21 -8.99 1.77
CA GLN A 257 12.40 -8.46 1.09
C GLN A 257 12.55 -6.95 1.25
N MET A 258 11.47 -6.19 1.12
CA MET A 258 11.45 -4.75 1.34
C MET A 258 11.85 -4.41 2.77
N ARG A 259 11.37 -5.17 3.77
CA ARG A 259 11.76 -4.99 5.17
C ARG A 259 13.26 -5.25 5.38
N LEU A 260 13.80 -6.29 4.74
CA LEU A 260 15.23 -6.60 4.79
C LEU A 260 16.06 -5.49 4.11
N ALA A 261 15.62 -4.99 2.96
CA ALA A 261 16.29 -3.89 2.25
C ALA A 261 16.28 -2.59 3.08
N GLN A 262 15.15 -2.25 3.70
CA GLN A 262 15.05 -1.09 4.59
C GLN A 262 15.95 -1.24 5.83
N ALA A 263 16.05 -2.45 6.39
CA ALA A 263 16.97 -2.73 7.49
C ALA A 263 18.45 -2.56 7.06
N THR A 264 18.82 -2.94 5.83
CA THR A 264 20.19 -2.74 5.33
C THR A 264 20.53 -1.27 5.09
N VAL A 265 19.58 -0.45 4.63
CA VAL A 265 19.79 1.00 4.44
C VAL A 265 19.88 1.74 5.79
N ALA A 266 19.09 1.32 6.78
CA ALA A 266 19.23 1.82 8.15
C ALA A 266 20.58 1.43 8.78
N ALA A 267 21.10 0.24 8.44
CA ALA A 267 22.42 -0.22 8.88
C ALA A 267 23.59 0.49 8.17
N SER A 268 23.44 0.90 6.90
CA SER A 268 24.48 1.65 6.18
C SER A 268 24.53 3.14 6.55
N ASN A 269 23.40 3.71 6.99
CA ASN A 269 23.37 5.08 7.52
C ASN A 269 23.84 5.19 8.98
N THR A 270 24.27 4.09 9.60
CA THR A 270 24.78 4.06 10.98
C THR A 270 26.31 3.98 11.09
N ASP A 271 27.02 4.06 9.96
CA ASP A 271 28.50 4.19 9.92
C ASP A 271 29.01 5.65 9.99
N SER A 272 28.13 6.66 10.04
CA SER A 272 28.53 7.96 10.58
C SER A 272 28.35 7.94 12.09
N GLY A 273 29.43 7.60 12.79
CA GLY A 273 29.49 7.53 14.25
C GLY A 273 28.91 8.77 14.92
N GLY A 274 28.05 8.55 15.92
CA GLY A 274 27.55 9.67 16.73
C GLY A 274 26.22 9.49 17.44
N LEU A 275 25.79 8.28 17.79
CA LEU A 275 24.79 8.08 18.87
C LEU A 275 24.67 6.60 19.26
N LEU A 276 24.63 5.71 18.27
CA LEU A 276 24.34 4.28 18.47
C LEU A 276 25.49 3.48 19.11
N ALA A 277 26.74 3.91 18.92
CA ALA A 277 27.89 3.34 19.63
C ALA A 277 27.89 3.70 21.13
N ALA A 278 27.34 4.87 21.50
CA ALA A 278 27.20 5.27 22.90
C ALA A 278 26.06 4.53 23.61
N VAL A 279 25.04 4.10 22.87
CA VAL A 279 23.87 3.37 23.40
C VAL A 279 24.21 1.88 23.61
N LYS A 280 24.91 1.22 22.68
CA LYS A 280 25.25 -0.22 22.81
C LYS A 280 26.14 -0.56 24.02
N GLY A 281 26.91 0.41 24.53
CA GLY A 281 27.73 0.21 25.74
C GLY A 281 26.95 0.22 27.06
N MET A 282 25.65 0.57 27.08
CA MET A 282 24.89 0.79 28.33
C MET A 282 23.68 -0.12 28.52
N PHE A 283 23.30 -0.97 27.56
CA PHE A 283 22.13 -1.84 27.67
C PHE A 283 22.51 -3.32 27.59
N THR A 284 22.90 -3.89 28.72
CA THR A 284 22.87 -5.34 28.96
C THR A 284 21.53 -5.83 29.53
N ALA A 285 20.56 -4.93 29.73
CA ALA A 285 19.21 -5.22 30.21
C ALA A 285 18.14 -4.69 29.24
N ASN A 286 17.00 -5.40 29.17
CA ASN A 286 15.87 -5.08 28.31
C ASN A 286 15.42 -3.60 28.50
N PRO A 287 15.49 -2.74 27.46
CA PRO A 287 15.34 -1.30 27.61
C PRO A 287 13.92 -0.86 28.00
N VAL A 288 12.93 -1.73 27.85
CA VAL A 288 11.54 -1.42 28.21
C VAL A 288 11.27 -1.54 29.71
N ILE A 289 12.12 -2.24 30.47
CA ILE A 289 11.90 -2.47 31.90
C ILE A 289 11.87 -1.12 32.64
N GLY A 290 10.82 -0.92 33.44
CA GLY A 290 10.57 0.31 34.19
C GLY A 290 9.12 0.79 34.10
N LYS A 291 8.86 1.94 34.73
CA LYS A 291 7.55 2.60 34.75
C LYS A 291 7.45 3.65 33.64
N TRP A 292 6.29 3.70 33.01
CA TRP A 292 5.99 4.54 31.86
C TRP A 292 4.64 5.20 32.03
N SER A 293 4.53 6.44 31.60
CA SER A 293 3.29 7.21 31.53
C SER A 293 2.85 7.30 30.09
N ILE A 294 1.57 7.03 29.85
CA ILE A 294 0.95 7.24 28.54
C ILE A 294 0.71 8.74 28.35
N GLU A 295 1.22 9.30 27.25
CA GLU A 295 1.05 10.71 26.93
C GLU A 295 -0.44 11.03 26.70
N GLY A 296 -0.96 12.01 27.45
CA GLY A 296 -2.33 12.50 27.30
C GLY A 296 -3.40 11.79 28.13
N SER A 297 -3.14 10.61 28.72
CA SER A 297 -4.13 9.91 29.57
C SER A 297 -3.78 9.90 31.06
N GLY A 298 -2.52 10.11 31.43
CA GLY A 298 -2.06 10.01 32.82
C GLY A 298 -2.04 8.57 33.37
N GLU A 299 -2.40 7.59 32.55
CA GLU A 299 -2.32 6.17 32.86
C GLU A 299 -0.85 5.73 32.88
N GLN A 300 -0.53 4.83 33.82
CA GLN A 300 0.81 4.28 33.97
C GLN A 300 0.85 2.80 33.58
N MET A 301 1.95 2.42 32.91
CA MET A 301 2.31 1.05 32.60
C MET A 301 3.66 0.73 33.24
N GLU A 302 3.79 -0.43 33.86
CA GLU A 302 5.07 -0.89 34.40
C GLU A 302 5.49 -2.19 33.73
N PHE A 303 6.69 -2.23 33.16
CA PHE A 303 7.26 -3.44 32.59
C PHE A 303 8.32 -4.01 33.53
N THR A 304 8.13 -5.24 33.99
CA THR A 304 9.12 -5.99 34.77
C THR A 304 9.89 -6.95 33.85
N SER A 305 10.75 -7.80 34.42
CA SER A 305 11.51 -8.79 33.63
C SER A 305 10.65 -9.87 32.99
N ASN A 306 9.43 -10.12 33.50
CA ASN A 306 8.57 -11.23 33.10
C ASN A 306 7.06 -10.91 33.09
N ALA A 307 6.66 -9.65 33.32
CA ALA A 307 5.27 -9.20 33.29
C ALA A 307 5.19 -7.73 32.86
N TYR A 308 4.02 -7.29 32.43
CA TYR A 308 3.67 -5.87 32.46
C TYR A 308 2.43 -5.65 33.33
N ILE A 309 2.34 -4.46 33.90
CA ILE A 309 1.30 -4.05 34.83
C ILE A 309 0.58 -2.85 34.21
N GLN A 310 -0.73 -2.94 34.09
CA GLN A 310 -1.59 -1.85 33.62
C GLN A 310 -2.83 -1.81 34.52
N ASN A 311 -3.16 -0.62 35.05
CA ASN A 311 -4.33 -0.44 35.92
C ASN A 311 -4.40 -1.41 37.13
N GLY A 312 -3.24 -1.84 37.64
CA GLY A 312 -3.12 -2.78 38.77
C GLY A 312 -3.23 -4.26 38.38
N GLU A 313 -3.55 -4.57 37.12
CA GLU A 313 -3.55 -5.93 36.60
C GLU A 313 -2.15 -6.33 36.13
N THR A 314 -1.66 -7.49 36.59
CA THR A 314 -0.33 -8.02 36.22
C THR A 314 -0.49 -9.10 35.15
N ILE A 315 0.08 -8.86 33.98
CA ILE A 315 0.00 -9.74 32.83
C ILE A 315 1.39 -10.34 32.57
N PRO A 316 1.58 -11.65 32.75
CA PRO A 316 2.83 -12.34 32.45
C PRO A 316 3.21 -12.20 30.97
N VAL A 317 4.48 -11.87 30.67
CA VAL A 317 4.98 -11.70 29.29
C VAL A 317 6.39 -12.22 29.09
N ASN A 318 6.69 -12.57 27.84
CA ASN A 318 8.03 -12.77 27.32
C ASN A 318 8.43 -11.60 26.42
N TYR A 319 9.65 -11.10 26.61
CA TYR A 319 10.21 -10.03 25.79
C TYR A 319 11.15 -10.58 24.73
N VAL A 320 11.04 -10.09 23.50
CA VAL A 320 12.04 -10.31 22.44
C VAL A 320 12.58 -8.96 22.02
N VAL A 321 13.83 -8.69 22.39
CA VAL A 321 14.52 -7.42 22.10
C VAL A 321 15.27 -7.53 20.77
N ASN A 322 14.93 -6.68 19.82
CA ASN A 322 15.57 -6.57 18.51
C ASN A 322 16.00 -5.12 18.28
N GLY A 323 17.16 -4.73 18.82
CA GLY A 323 17.66 -3.36 18.71
C GLY A 323 16.80 -2.37 19.51
N ASP A 324 16.22 -1.38 18.82
CA ASP A 324 15.30 -0.39 19.40
C ASP A 324 13.86 -0.90 19.49
N VAL A 325 13.54 -2.10 18.98
CA VAL A 325 12.19 -2.67 19.04
C VAL A 325 12.12 -3.80 20.06
N VAL A 326 11.17 -3.72 20.99
CA VAL A 326 10.86 -4.76 21.96
C VAL A 326 9.49 -5.34 21.63
N GLN A 327 9.44 -6.63 21.33
CA GLN A 327 8.17 -7.36 21.23
C GLN A 327 7.76 -7.86 22.62
N VAL A 328 6.54 -7.51 23.02
CA VAL A 328 5.94 -7.93 24.29
C VAL A 328 4.92 -9.03 23.98
N LYS A 329 5.15 -10.23 24.49
CA LYS A 329 4.30 -11.41 24.21
C LYS A 329 3.67 -11.93 25.51
N PRO A 330 2.36 -11.75 25.73
CA PRO A 330 1.64 -12.36 26.84
C PRO A 330 1.82 -13.88 26.89
N THR A 331 2.15 -14.42 28.05
CA THR A 331 2.15 -15.87 28.30
C THR A 331 0.73 -16.31 28.66
N GLY A 332 -0.11 -16.50 27.64
CA GLY A 332 -1.52 -16.86 27.78
C GLY A 332 -2.34 -16.48 26.54
N HIS A 333 -3.56 -15.99 26.76
CA HIS A 333 -4.43 -15.43 25.70
C HIS A 333 -4.25 -13.91 25.59
N GLY A 334 -3.91 -13.42 24.40
CA GLY A 334 -3.77 -12.00 24.10
C GLY A 334 -2.91 -11.76 22.86
N ASN A 335 -3.19 -10.68 22.12
CA ASN A 335 -2.32 -10.26 21.03
C ASN A 335 -1.13 -9.50 21.63
N GLY A 336 0.09 -9.97 21.39
CA GLY A 336 1.29 -9.23 21.76
C GLY A 336 1.42 -7.94 20.94
N PHE A 337 2.21 -6.99 21.45
CA PHE A 337 2.41 -5.69 20.83
C PHE A 337 3.90 -5.34 20.73
N GLN A 338 4.23 -4.33 19.94
CA GLN A 338 5.60 -3.87 19.73
C GLN A 338 5.81 -2.49 20.33
N LEU A 339 6.87 -2.33 21.12
CA LEU A 339 7.38 -1.04 21.53
C LEU A 339 8.61 -0.68 20.73
N LYS A 340 8.64 0.52 20.17
CA LYS A 340 9.85 1.11 19.58
C LYS A 340 10.41 2.17 20.51
N MET A 341 11.65 1.99 20.92
CA MET A 341 12.39 2.95 21.72
C MET A 341 12.80 4.13 20.84
N SER A 342 12.35 5.34 21.18
CA SER A 342 12.77 6.58 20.51
C SER A 342 13.86 7.33 21.30
N GLY A 343 14.17 6.86 22.51
CA GLY A 343 15.21 7.37 23.40
C GLY A 343 15.24 6.56 24.71
N LYS A 344 16.08 6.95 25.68
CA LYS A 344 16.14 6.25 26.98
C LYS A 344 14.86 6.36 27.80
N ASP A 345 14.14 7.47 27.63
CA ASP A 345 12.95 7.84 28.40
C ASP A 345 11.70 7.96 27.53
N VAL A 346 11.77 7.57 26.25
CA VAL A 346 10.65 7.68 25.30
C VAL A 346 10.51 6.40 24.50
N ALA A 347 9.31 5.82 24.49
CA ALA A 347 8.95 4.67 23.68
C ALA A 347 7.61 4.92 22.96
N VAL A 348 7.35 4.17 21.89
CA VAL A 348 6.11 4.26 21.12
C VAL A 348 5.54 2.85 20.91
N ILE A 349 4.31 2.61 21.34
CA ILE A 349 3.58 1.36 21.08
C ILE A 349 2.96 1.46 19.68
N GLU A 350 3.32 0.53 18.79
CA GLU A 350 2.73 0.35 17.45
C GLU A 350 2.59 1.62 16.59
N ASN A 351 3.46 2.61 16.81
CA ASN A 351 3.39 3.96 16.22
C ASN A 351 2.12 4.77 16.56
N MET A 352 1.39 4.39 17.60
CA MET A 352 0.11 5.02 17.99
C MET A 352 0.17 5.71 19.35
N VAL A 353 0.84 5.10 20.32
CA VAL A 353 0.83 5.59 21.71
C VAL A 353 2.25 5.91 22.17
N ARG A 354 2.50 7.17 22.52
CA ARG A 354 3.78 7.62 23.07
C ARG A 354 3.80 7.40 24.59
N LEU A 355 4.90 6.80 25.04
CA LEU A 355 5.20 6.52 26.44
C LEU A 355 6.39 7.35 26.88
N GLU A 356 6.29 7.95 28.06
CA GLU A 356 7.38 8.65 28.71
C GLU A 356 7.78 7.95 30.01
N ARG A 357 9.07 7.74 30.24
CA ARG A 357 9.55 7.02 31.43
C ARG A 357 9.26 7.85 32.68
N VAL A 358 8.61 7.24 33.67
CA VAL A 358 8.38 7.83 34.98
C VAL A 358 9.69 7.72 35.77
N LYS A 359 10.19 8.87 36.26
CA LYS A 359 11.42 8.95 37.04
C LYS A 359 11.26 8.42 38.45
#